data_AF-A0A954FR45-F1
#
_entry.id   AF-A0A954FR45-F1
#
_cell.length_a   1.000
_cell.length_b   1.000
_cell.length_c   1.000
_cell.angle_alpha   90.00
_cell.angle_beta   90.00
_cell.angle_gamma   90.00
#
_symmetry.space_group_name_H-M   'P 1'
#
loop_
_entity.id
_entity.type
_entity.pdbx_description
1 polymer ?
#
loop_
_entity_poly.entity_id
_entity_poly.type
_entity_poly.pdbx_seq_one_letter_code
_entity_poly.pdbx_strand_id
1 'polypeptide(L)'
;WFVAEAARESLERHWKRRVEIAVLELQKLGAPMSPKDPTQLWASSNDYAGPFNRQDPTSDNHLKIFVDEYWKTGPRGFELLKRLSSLVSHDFMAGLSRVSMYVIDGHPLEQEQIAQLKAIFGDTRVSERGRVCLGISHQPLNNDRGGVEVSNIQRDSSAEKAKIQPDDVLLKFDGKPLTDFDNLIEVLKAYRPDDEVTFEVLRYGVRKPFEVKVKLQGWYER
;
A
#
# COMPACT_ATOMS: atom_id res chain seq x y z
N TRP A 1 8.39 8.41 -40.33
CA TRP A 1 7.37 7.51 -39.77
C TRP A 1 8.00 6.22 -39.20
N PHE A 2 8.81 5.46 -39.97
CA PHE A 2 9.48 4.23 -39.47
C PHE A 2 10.51 4.38 -38.31
N VAL A 3 11.21 5.52 -38.20
CA VAL A 3 12.24 5.72 -37.16
C VAL A 3 11.61 5.93 -35.78
N ALA A 4 10.42 6.54 -35.72
CA ALA A 4 9.69 6.75 -34.47
C ALA A 4 9.16 5.41 -33.90
N GLU A 5 8.65 4.54 -34.76
CA GLU A 5 8.18 3.20 -34.38
C GLU A 5 9.32 2.35 -33.81
N ALA A 6 10.47 2.27 -34.51
CA ALA A 6 11.61 1.45 -34.07
C ALA A 6 12.31 2.01 -32.82
N ALA A 7 12.39 3.34 -32.68
CA ALA A 7 12.90 3.98 -31.46
C ALA A 7 11.97 3.73 -30.28
N ARG A 8 10.66 3.78 -30.51
CA ARG A 8 9.63 3.48 -29.52
C ARG A 8 9.63 2.00 -29.14
N GLU A 9 9.77 1.07 -30.09
CA GLU A 9 9.90 -0.37 -29.86
C GLU A 9 11.19 -0.71 -29.07
N SER A 10 12.29 -0.01 -29.35
CA SER A 10 13.54 -0.15 -28.59
C SER A 10 13.42 0.42 -27.17
N LEU A 11 12.79 1.58 -27.00
CA LEU A 11 12.45 2.13 -25.68
C LEU A 11 11.50 1.19 -24.91
N GLU A 12 10.52 0.60 -25.59
CA GLU A 12 9.52 -0.36 -25.08
C GLU A 12 10.13 -1.73 -24.72
N ARG A 13 11.12 -2.24 -25.48
CA ARG A 13 11.77 -3.53 -25.16
C ARG A 13 12.71 -3.45 -23.96
N HIS A 14 13.30 -2.29 -23.66
CA HIS A 14 14.32 -2.18 -22.63
C HIS A 14 13.80 -1.71 -21.26
N TRP A 15 12.67 -0.98 -21.18
CA TRP A 15 12.19 -0.49 -19.88
C TRP A 15 11.75 -1.63 -18.95
N LYS A 16 11.04 -2.65 -19.48
CA LYS A 16 10.59 -3.81 -18.68
C LYS A 16 11.78 -4.48 -18.01
N ARG A 17 12.83 -4.77 -18.79
CA ARG A 17 14.06 -5.39 -18.28
C ARG A 17 14.79 -4.51 -17.26
N ARG A 18 14.82 -3.18 -17.44
CA ARG A 18 15.41 -2.25 -16.45
C ARG A 18 14.63 -2.27 -15.14
N VAL A 19 13.31 -2.28 -15.19
CA VAL A 19 12.45 -2.40 -14.01
C VAL A 19 12.67 -3.74 -13.33
N GLU A 20 12.64 -4.85 -14.07
CA GLU A 20 12.88 -6.20 -13.53
C GLU A 20 14.23 -6.28 -12.80
N ILE A 21 15.30 -5.75 -13.42
CA ILE A 21 16.63 -5.71 -12.77
C ILE A 21 16.58 -4.88 -11.49
N ALA A 22 15.93 -3.71 -11.50
CA ALA A 22 15.83 -2.85 -10.32
C ALA A 22 15.04 -3.52 -9.18
N VAL A 23 13.91 -4.17 -9.50
CA VAL A 23 13.08 -4.91 -8.53
C VAL A 23 13.86 -6.09 -7.95
N LEU A 24 14.55 -6.87 -8.78
CA LEU A 24 15.39 -7.98 -8.32
C LEU A 24 16.55 -7.50 -7.44
N GLU A 25 17.15 -6.35 -7.75
CA GLU A 25 18.22 -5.77 -6.93
C GLU A 25 17.68 -5.26 -5.58
N LEU A 26 16.53 -4.58 -5.57
CA LEU A 26 15.84 -4.21 -4.34
C LEU A 26 15.53 -5.44 -3.48
N GLN A 27 15.08 -6.53 -4.10
CA GLN A 27 14.75 -7.77 -3.42
C GLN A 27 15.97 -8.42 -2.78
N LYS A 28 17.10 -8.46 -3.51
CA LYS A 28 18.39 -8.94 -2.98
C LYS A 28 18.88 -8.10 -1.80
N LEU A 29 18.58 -6.81 -1.79
CA LEU A 29 18.88 -5.92 -0.66
C LEU A 29 17.87 -6.03 0.50
N GLY A 30 16.88 -6.93 0.39
CA GLY A 30 15.89 -7.18 1.43
C GLY A 30 14.82 -6.08 1.53
N ALA A 31 14.59 -5.31 0.46
CA ALA A 31 13.53 -4.31 0.44
C ALA A 31 12.15 -4.99 0.62
N PRO A 32 11.35 -4.57 1.61
CA PRO A 32 9.98 -5.05 1.79
C PRO A 32 9.11 -4.71 0.57
N MET A 33 8.57 -5.72 -0.13
CA MET A 33 7.76 -5.49 -1.32
C MET A 33 6.73 -6.59 -1.59
N SER A 34 5.65 -6.23 -2.27
CA SER A 34 4.65 -7.16 -2.80
C SER A 34 4.42 -6.88 -4.29
N PRO A 35 4.28 -7.90 -5.14
CA PRO A 35 4.45 -9.33 -4.85
C PRO A 35 5.90 -9.68 -4.50
N LYS A 36 6.11 -10.78 -3.74
CA LYS A 36 7.47 -11.28 -3.41
C LYS A 36 8.16 -11.87 -4.65
N ASP A 37 7.40 -12.40 -5.60
CA ASP A 37 7.94 -12.89 -6.87
C ASP A 37 7.71 -11.84 -7.98
N PRO A 38 8.78 -11.22 -8.53
CA PRO A 38 8.65 -10.22 -9.58
C PRO A 38 8.00 -10.71 -10.87
N THR A 39 7.99 -12.02 -11.13
CA THR A 39 7.33 -12.59 -12.31
C THR A 39 5.81 -12.40 -12.26
N GLN A 40 5.25 -12.30 -11.05
CA GLN A 40 3.81 -12.06 -10.85
C GLN A 40 3.37 -10.69 -11.36
N LEU A 41 4.26 -9.69 -11.34
CA LEU A 41 3.98 -8.38 -11.95
C LEU A 41 3.55 -8.50 -13.42
N TRP A 42 3.93 -9.57 -14.11
CA TRP A 42 3.65 -9.77 -15.53
C TRP A 42 2.62 -10.87 -15.79
N ALA A 43 2.10 -11.53 -14.75
CA ALA A 43 1.27 -12.72 -14.89
C ALA A 43 -0.08 -12.48 -15.58
N SER A 44 -0.64 -11.26 -15.52
CA SER A 44 -1.86 -10.90 -16.26
C SER A 44 -1.66 -9.89 -17.38
N SER A 45 -0.41 -9.59 -17.78
CA SER A 45 -0.23 -8.74 -18.96
C SER A 45 -0.59 -9.57 -20.18
N ASN A 46 -1.80 -9.39 -20.69
CA ASN A 46 -2.00 -9.54 -22.12
C ASN A 46 -0.89 -8.67 -22.75
N ASP A 47 0.00 -9.23 -23.56
CA ASP A 47 1.25 -8.57 -23.99
C ASP A 47 1.05 -7.20 -24.71
N TYR A 48 -0.21 -6.87 -25.04
CA TYR A 48 -0.67 -5.58 -25.57
C TYR A 48 -0.96 -4.50 -24.51
N ALA A 49 -0.98 -4.84 -23.23
CA ALA A 49 -1.15 -3.88 -22.15
C ALA A 49 0.21 -3.24 -21.84
N GLY A 50 0.48 -2.09 -22.46
CA GLY A 50 1.62 -1.24 -22.09
C GLY A 50 1.64 -0.90 -20.58
N PRO A 51 2.65 -0.15 -20.09
CA PRO A 51 2.83 0.17 -18.67
C PRO A 51 1.66 0.96 -18.04
N PHE A 52 0.71 1.39 -18.86
CA PHE A 52 -0.32 2.35 -18.52
C PHE A 52 -1.71 1.72 -18.36
N ASN A 53 -1.91 0.43 -18.13
CA ASN A 53 -3.26 -0.02 -17.73
C ASN A 53 -3.52 0.29 -16.25
N ARG A 54 -4.73 0.76 -15.91
CA ARG A 54 -5.12 1.01 -14.50
C ARG A 54 -5.19 -0.35 -13.82
N GLN A 55 -4.26 -0.60 -12.92
CA GLN A 55 -4.28 -1.82 -12.12
C GLN A 55 -4.83 -1.48 -10.75
N ASP A 56 -5.65 -2.40 -10.22
CA ASP A 56 -6.15 -2.31 -8.86
C ASP A 56 -4.94 -2.31 -7.90
N PRO A 57 -4.73 -1.26 -7.07
CA PRO A 57 -3.60 -1.21 -6.13
C PRO A 57 -3.61 -2.35 -5.10
N THR A 58 -4.72 -3.08 -4.98
CA THR A 58 -4.82 -4.27 -4.13
C THR A 58 -4.35 -5.54 -4.85
N SER A 59 -4.29 -5.55 -6.19
CA SER A 59 -3.89 -6.72 -6.99
C SER A 59 -2.42 -7.10 -6.86
N ASP A 60 -2.10 -8.37 -7.14
CA ASP A 60 -0.74 -8.91 -7.13
C ASP A 60 0.12 -8.42 -8.30
N ASN A 61 -0.49 -7.75 -9.28
CA ASN A 61 0.22 -7.23 -10.46
C ASN A 61 0.62 -5.76 -10.29
N HIS A 62 0.33 -5.18 -9.12
CA HIS A 62 0.71 -3.85 -8.70
C HIS A 62 1.87 -3.92 -7.71
N LEU A 63 2.99 -3.27 -8.05
CA LEU A 63 4.19 -3.26 -7.21
C LEU A 63 3.97 -2.36 -5.99
N LYS A 64 4.01 -2.94 -4.80
CA LYS A 64 3.96 -2.24 -3.52
C LYS A 64 5.32 -2.31 -2.88
N ILE A 65 5.88 -1.16 -2.52
CA ILE A 65 7.16 -1.08 -1.81
C ILE A 65 6.90 -0.45 -0.45
N PHE A 66 7.42 -1.07 0.60
CA PHE A 66 7.27 -0.59 1.96
C PHE A 66 8.63 -0.14 2.48
N VAL A 67 8.74 1.16 2.76
CA VAL A 67 9.94 1.76 3.33
C VAL A 67 9.67 1.99 4.81
N ASP A 68 10.18 1.10 5.65
CA ASP A 68 9.99 1.13 7.10
C ASP A 68 11.31 1.36 7.86
N GLU A 69 11.26 1.30 9.19
CA GLU A 69 12.43 1.52 10.06
C GLU A 69 13.59 0.54 9.86
N TYR A 70 13.39 -0.57 9.16
CA TYR A 70 14.45 -1.52 8.85
C TYR A 70 14.81 -1.53 7.36
N TRP A 71 14.55 -0.44 6.65
CA TRP A 71 15.03 -0.22 5.30
C TRP A 71 16.58 -0.19 5.27
N LYS A 72 17.19 -1.33 4.90
CA LYS A 72 18.66 -1.54 4.93
C LYS A 72 19.38 -1.22 3.62
N THR A 73 18.66 -0.80 2.58
CA THR A 73 19.23 -0.68 1.23
C THR A 73 20.19 0.51 1.07
N GLY A 74 20.21 1.43 2.04
CA GLY A 74 21.04 2.64 2.02
C GLY A 74 20.78 3.54 0.80
N PRO A 75 21.76 4.38 0.41
CA PRO A 75 21.67 5.26 -0.76
C PRO A 75 21.39 4.50 -2.06
N ARG A 76 21.88 3.26 -2.17
CA ARG A 76 21.67 2.43 -3.37
C ARG A 76 20.21 2.11 -3.59
N GLY A 77 19.44 1.78 -2.54
CA GLY A 77 18.02 1.52 -2.70
C GLY A 77 17.25 2.72 -3.20
N PHE A 78 17.58 3.93 -2.75
CA PHE A 78 16.98 5.15 -3.28
C PHE A 78 17.22 5.32 -4.78
N GLU A 79 18.45 5.08 -5.26
CA GLU A 79 18.76 5.07 -6.69
C GLU A 79 17.95 4.01 -7.46
N LEU A 80 17.73 2.83 -6.87
CA LEU A 80 16.92 1.78 -7.47
C LEU A 80 15.43 2.16 -7.52
N LEU A 81 14.90 2.80 -6.48
CA LEU A 81 13.53 3.31 -6.48
C LEU A 81 13.31 4.25 -7.66
N LYS A 82 14.23 5.20 -7.91
CA LYS A 82 14.13 6.14 -9.05
C LYS A 82 14.07 5.43 -10.41
N ARG A 83 14.65 4.23 -10.55
CA ARG A 83 14.59 3.45 -11.80
C ARG A 83 13.20 2.88 -12.10
N LEU A 84 12.29 2.91 -11.13
CA LEU A 84 10.91 2.48 -11.28
C LEU A 84 10.02 3.56 -11.90
N SER A 85 10.54 4.74 -12.23
CA SER A 85 9.76 5.85 -12.82
C SER A 85 9.02 5.46 -14.11
N SER A 86 9.50 4.46 -14.85
CA SER A 86 8.79 3.92 -16.02
C SER A 86 7.50 3.17 -15.70
N LEU A 87 7.21 2.87 -14.42
CA LEU A 87 5.94 2.30 -13.97
C LEU A 87 4.84 3.36 -13.76
N VAL A 88 5.17 4.63 -13.97
CA VAL A 88 4.23 5.75 -13.82
C VAL A 88 4.05 6.45 -15.17
N SER A 89 2.80 6.68 -15.55
CA SER A 89 2.49 7.61 -16.65
C SER A 89 2.74 9.05 -16.22
N HIS A 90 3.45 9.81 -17.06
CA HIS A 90 3.58 11.27 -16.88
C HIS A 90 2.33 12.01 -17.36
N ASP A 91 1.36 11.29 -17.94
CA ASP A 91 0.06 11.85 -18.27
C ASP A 91 -0.78 11.98 -16.99
N PHE A 92 -0.94 13.21 -16.55
CA PHE A 92 -1.72 13.60 -15.37
C PHE A 92 -3.19 13.17 -15.47
N MET A 93 -3.76 13.08 -16.70
CA MET A 93 -5.15 12.69 -16.92
C MET A 93 -5.35 11.17 -16.85
N ALA A 94 -4.35 10.40 -17.25
CA ALA A 94 -4.43 8.95 -17.27
C ALA A 94 -4.35 8.37 -15.84
N GLY A 95 -3.49 8.91 -14.96
CA GLY A 95 -3.37 8.43 -13.57
C GLY A 95 -2.90 6.97 -13.42
N LEU A 96 -2.50 6.33 -14.52
CA LEU A 96 -2.19 4.91 -14.61
C LEU A 96 -0.79 4.68 -14.03
N SER A 97 -0.72 3.86 -12.99
CA SER A 97 0.53 3.46 -12.33
C SER A 97 0.46 2.02 -11.91
N ARG A 98 1.62 1.38 -11.92
CA ARG A 98 1.82 -0.01 -11.50
C ARG A 98 2.70 -0.09 -10.26
N VAL A 99 2.93 1.04 -9.60
CA VAL A 99 3.73 1.14 -8.38
C VAL A 99 3.07 2.05 -7.34
N SER A 100 3.11 1.61 -6.09
CA SER A 100 2.84 2.40 -4.89
C SER A 100 3.97 2.20 -3.88
N MET A 101 4.35 3.30 -3.23
CA MET A 101 5.35 3.33 -2.18
C MET A 101 4.68 3.78 -0.89
N TYR A 102 4.83 2.96 0.15
CA TYR A 102 4.36 3.25 1.49
C TYR A 102 5.58 3.64 2.33
N VAL A 103 5.64 4.91 2.71
CA VAL A 103 6.67 5.48 3.57
C VAL A 103 6.14 5.37 4.99
N ILE A 104 6.66 4.41 5.76
CA ILE A 104 6.12 4.00 7.05
C ILE A 104 6.88 4.69 8.18
N ASP A 105 6.15 5.23 9.15
CA ASP A 105 6.70 5.93 10.32
C ASP A 105 7.91 5.19 10.93
N GLY A 106 9.01 5.93 11.08
CA GLY A 106 10.30 5.40 11.51
C GLY A 106 11.27 5.06 10.38
N HIS A 107 10.87 5.21 9.12
CA HIS A 107 11.76 5.05 7.96
C HIS A 107 13.03 5.94 8.04
N PRO A 108 14.13 5.52 7.40
CA PRO A 108 15.37 6.28 7.40
C PRO A 108 15.48 7.35 6.29
N LEU A 109 14.50 7.44 5.37
CA LEU A 109 14.56 8.42 4.28
C LEU A 109 14.48 9.87 4.79
N GLU A 110 15.31 10.73 4.19
CA GLU A 110 15.27 12.17 4.44
C GLU A 110 14.07 12.83 3.74
N GLN A 111 13.63 13.99 4.25
CA GLN A 111 12.51 14.73 3.66
C GLN A 111 12.76 15.11 2.19
N GLU A 112 14.00 15.43 1.83
CA GLU A 112 14.38 15.69 0.45
C GLU A 112 14.19 14.46 -0.44
N GLN A 113 14.57 13.27 0.05
CA GLN A 113 14.39 12.02 -0.69
C GLN A 113 12.90 11.71 -0.90
N ILE A 114 12.06 11.93 0.11
CA ILE A 114 10.61 11.75 0.00
C ILE A 114 10.02 12.73 -1.02
N ALA A 115 10.43 14.00 -0.97
CA ALA A 115 10.00 15.02 -1.93
C ALA A 115 10.41 14.65 -3.36
N GLN A 116 11.64 14.14 -3.56
CA GLN A 116 12.10 13.63 -4.86
C GLN A 116 11.25 12.44 -5.33
N LEU A 117 10.91 11.49 -4.47
CA LEU A 117 10.00 10.38 -4.83
C LEU A 117 8.62 10.91 -5.20
N LYS A 118 8.04 11.82 -4.42
CA LYS A 118 6.76 12.46 -4.74
C LYS A 118 6.80 13.21 -6.07
N ALA A 119 7.91 13.88 -6.39
CA ALA A 119 8.08 14.54 -7.68
C ALA A 119 8.15 13.56 -8.87
N ILE A 120 8.72 12.37 -8.68
CA ILE A 120 8.85 11.35 -9.73
C ILE A 120 7.56 10.55 -9.90
N PHE A 121 6.97 10.09 -8.79
CA PHE A 121 5.87 9.13 -8.79
C PHE A 121 4.50 9.81 -8.63
N GLY A 122 4.45 10.99 -8.04
CA GLY A 122 3.24 11.71 -7.65
C GLY A 122 2.79 11.41 -6.22
N ASP A 123 2.19 12.41 -5.56
CA ASP A 123 1.77 12.34 -4.16
C ASP A 123 0.82 11.18 -3.85
N THR A 124 -0.04 10.83 -4.80
CA THR A 124 -1.03 9.76 -4.62
C THR A 124 -0.41 8.37 -4.55
N ARG A 125 0.82 8.18 -5.04
CA ARG A 125 1.53 6.89 -5.05
C ARG A 125 2.59 6.78 -3.98
N VAL A 126 3.07 7.89 -3.45
CA VAL A 126 4.01 7.92 -2.34
C VAL A 126 3.25 8.36 -1.09
N SER A 127 2.70 7.38 -0.39
CA SER A 127 1.84 7.60 0.76
C SER A 127 2.59 7.39 2.06
N GLU A 128 2.47 8.34 2.97
CA GLU A 128 2.93 8.20 4.35
C GLU A 128 1.90 7.41 5.17
N ARG A 129 2.39 6.51 6.03
CA ARG A 129 1.57 5.59 6.82
C ARG A 129 2.15 5.38 8.21
N GLY A 130 1.26 5.15 9.19
CA GLY A 130 1.66 4.66 10.50
C GLY A 130 2.25 3.25 10.45
N ARG A 131 2.87 2.81 11.55
CA ARG A 131 3.62 1.53 11.64
C ARG A 131 2.76 0.28 11.43
N VAL A 132 1.48 0.37 11.79
CA VAL A 132 0.54 -0.75 11.81
C VAL A 132 -0.47 -0.65 10.67
N CYS A 133 -0.97 -1.80 10.24
CA CYS A 133 -2.02 -1.95 9.24
C CYS A 133 -3.08 -2.95 9.73
N LEU A 134 -4.34 -2.49 9.77
CA LEU A 134 -5.47 -3.36 10.08
C LEU A 134 -5.89 -4.24 8.89
N GLY A 135 -5.62 -3.77 7.67
CA GLY A 135 -6.08 -4.41 6.43
C GLY A 135 -7.58 -4.27 6.18
N ILE A 136 -8.17 -3.13 6.57
CA ILE A 136 -9.55 -2.78 6.27
C ILE A 136 -9.62 -1.66 5.24
N SER A 137 -10.69 -1.66 4.45
CA SER A 137 -11.16 -0.48 3.72
C SER A 137 -12.42 0.03 4.40
N HIS A 138 -12.69 1.32 4.26
CA HIS A 138 -13.91 1.93 4.81
C HIS A 138 -14.80 2.48 3.69
N GLN A 139 -16.08 2.60 3.99
CA GLN A 139 -17.00 3.44 3.23
C GLN A 139 -17.35 4.66 4.10
N PRO A 140 -17.44 5.87 3.53
CA PRO A 140 -17.92 7.02 4.30
C PRO A 140 -19.34 6.75 4.82
N LEU A 141 -19.50 6.74 6.14
CA LEU A 141 -20.80 6.66 6.77
C LEU A 141 -21.55 7.99 6.55
N ASN A 142 -22.61 7.97 5.76
CA ASN A 142 -23.54 9.11 5.61
C ASN A 142 -24.51 9.18 6.80
N ASN A 143 -24.01 9.15 8.04
CA ASN A 143 -24.85 9.41 9.20
C ASN A 143 -24.06 10.00 10.38
N ASP A 144 -24.77 10.71 11.25
CA ASP A 144 -24.20 11.41 12.42
C ASP A 144 -23.80 10.46 13.58
N ARG A 145 -23.81 9.13 13.39
CA ARG A 145 -23.65 8.16 14.49
C ARG A 145 -22.21 7.80 14.82
N GLY A 146 -21.24 8.34 14.10
CA GLY A 146 -19.81 8.11 14.32
C GLY A 146 -19.39 6.64 14.14
N GLY A 147 -18.09 6.40 14.23
CA GLY A 147 -17.47 5.10 14.05
C GLY A 147 -16.96 4.86 12.63
N VAL A 148 -16.44 3.65 12.41
CA VAL A 148 -15.83 3.25 11.13
C VAL A 148 -16.54 2.02 10.59
N GLU A 149 -17.24 2.17 9.47
CA GLU A 149 -17.82 1.04 8.74
C GLU A 149 -16.76 0.35 7.88
N VAL A 150 -16.60 -0.95 8.08
CA VAL A 150 -15.68 -1.80 7.35
C VAL A 150 -16.34 -2.22 6.04
N SER A 151 -15.80 -1.77 4.90
CA SER A 151 -16.33 -2.13 3.58
C SER A 151 -15.71 -3.38 3.01
N ASN A 152 -14.41 -3.59 3.25
CA ASN A 152 -13.68 -4.75 2.77
C ASN A 152 -12.54 -5.10 3.73
N ILE A 153 -12.15 -6.38 3.72
CA ILE A 153 -11.07 -6.92 4.55
C ILE A 153 -10.06 -7.60 3.65
N GLN A 154 -8.80 -7.23 3.83
CA GLN A 154 -7.67 -7.87 3.16
C GLN A 154 -7.40 -9.24 3.77
N ARG A 155 -7.08 -10.23 2.93
CA ARG A 155 -6.63 -11.55 3.38
C ARG A 155 -5.34 -11.46 4.20
N ASP A 156 -5.23 -12.35 5.17
CA ASP A 156 -4.12 -12.46 6.13
C ASP A 156 -3.90 -11.18 6.97
N SER A 157 -4.92 -10.32 7.06
CA SER A 157 -4.86 -9.07 7.80
C SER A 157 -5.10 -9.22 9.30
N SER A 158 -4.74 -8.20 10.10
CA SER A 158 -5.08 -8.13 11.52
C SER A 158 -6.60 -8.26 11.73
N ALA A 159 -7.39 -7.57 10.90
CA ALA A 159 -8.84 -7.59 10.97
C ALA A 159 -9.42 -8.97 10.63
N GLU A 160 -8.91 -9.64 9.59
CA GLU A 160 -9.35 -11.00 9.23
C GLU A 160 -9.03 -12.01 10.34
N LYS A 161 -7.79 -11.98 10.87
CA LYS A 161 -7.34 -12.85 11.97
C LYS A 161 -8.19 -12.64 13.23
N ALA A 162 -8.64 -11.41 13.47
CA ALA A 162 -9.55 -11.06 14.56
C ALA A 162 -11.03 -11.31 14.27
N LYS A 163 -11.37 -11.86 13.09
CA LYS A 163 -12.74 -12.17 12.67
C LYS A 163 -13.66 -10.95 12.56
N ILE A 164 -13.09 -9.77 12.30
CA ILE A 164 -13.85 -8.62 11.81
C ILE A 164 -14.38 -8.99 10.42
N GLN A 165 -15.54 -8.46 10.04
CA GLN A 165 -16.23 -8.76 8.78
C GLN A 165 -16.59 -7.46 8.06
N PRO A 166 -16.79 -7.50 6.73
CA PRO A 166 -17.50 -6.42 6.04
C PRO A 166 -18.84 -6.12 6.72
N ASP A 167 -19.26 -4.86 6.65
CA ASP A 167 -20.45 -4.29 7.31
C ASP A 167 -20.36 -4.21 8.86
N ASP A 168 -19.21 -4.55 9.45
CA ASP A 168 -18.94 -4.24 10.86
C ASP A 168 -18.72 -2.74 11.04
N VAL A 169 -19.25 -2.18 12.13
CA VAL A 169 -18.99 -0.80 12.54
C VAL A 169 -18.11 -0.80 13.79
N LEU A 170 -16.91 -0.25 13.67
CA LEU A 170 -15.99 -0.06 14.79
C LEU A 170 -16.41 1.20 15.56
N LEU A 171 -16.85 1.02 16.80
CA LEU A 171 -17.41 2.07 17.65
C LEU A 171 -16.40 2.63 18.65
N LYS A 172 -15.53 1.78 19.20
CA LYS A 172 -14.50 2.18 20.16
C LYS A 172 -13.19 1.48 19.91
N PHE A 173 -12.11 2.13 20.34
CA PHE A 173 -10.75 1.64 20.34
C PHE A 173 -10.17 1.80 21.76
N ASP A 174 -9.79 0.69 22.40
CA ASP A 174 -9.32 0.64 23.79
C ASP A 174 -10.23 1.44 24.76
N GLY A 175 -11.54 1.26 24.61
CA GLY A 175 -12.57 1.91 25.43
C GLY A 175 -12.84 3.38 25.08
N LYS A 176 -12.11 3.99 24.14
CA LYS A 176 -12.35 5.36 23.67
C LYS A 176 -13.23 5.36 22.41
N PRO A 177 -14.23 6.26 22.31
CA PRO A 177 -15.05 6.39 21.11
C PRO A 177 -14.22 6.66 19.85
N LEU A 178 -14.55 5.98 18.75
CA LEU A 178 -14.07 6.28 17.41
C LEU A 178 -15.10 7.17 16.70
N THR A 179 -14.66 8.31 16.15
CA THR A 179 -15.54 9.23 15.43
C THR A 179 -15.64 8.91 13.95
N ASP A 180 -14.51 8.62 13.33
CA ASP A 180 -14.35 8.42 11.88
C ASP A 180 -13.06 7.66 11.58
N PHE A 181 -12.79 7.45 10.29
CA PHE A 181 -11.62 6.72 9.82
C PHE A 181 -10.31 7.46 10.08
N ASP A 182 -10.30 8.79 10.02
CA ASP A 182 -9.10 9.58 10.29
C ASP A 182 -8.72 9.49 11.77
N ASN A 183 -9.71 9.54 12.67
CA ASN A 183 -9.51 9.30 14.10
C ASN A 183 -8.93 7.90 14.36
N LEU A 184 -9.40 6.88 13.65
CA LEU A 184 -8.81 5.54 13.73
C LEU A 184 -7.33 5.53 13.30
N ILE A 185 -6.99 6.20 12.19
CA ILE A 185 -5.59 6.31 11.75
C ILE A 185 -4.74 7.01 12.81
N GLU A 186 -5.23 8.11 13.38
CA GLU A 186 -4.50 8.88 14.39
C GLU A 186 -4.23 8.06 15.66
N VAL A 187 -5.22 7.33 16.19
CA VAL A 187 -5.01 6.52 17.40
C VAL A 187 -4.03 5.36 17.15
N LEU A 188 -4.03 4.78 15.95
CA LEU A 188 -3.14 3.69 15.57
C LEU A 188 -1.67 4.10 15.47
N LYS A 189 -1.35 5.39 15.26
CA LYS A 189 0.04 5.88 15.19
C LYS A 189 0.84 5.62 16.47
N ALA A 190 0.17 5.50 17.61
CA ALA A 190 0.81 5.25 18.90
C ALA A 190 1.27 3.79 19.08
N TYR A 191 0.85 2.88 18.19
CA TYR A 191 1.03 1.44 18.35
C TYR A 191 2.08 0.89 17.39
N ARG A 192 2.62 -0.27 17.75
CA ARG A 192 3.60 -1.04 16.99
C ARG A 192 3.01 -2.36 16.52
N PRO A 193 3.60 -2.99 15.50
CA PRO A 193 3.30 -4.38 15.18
C PRO A 193 3.48 -5.26 16.43
N ASP A 194 2.65 -6.29 16.51
CA ASP A 194 2.47 -7.21 17.65
C ASP A 194 1.73 -6.67 18.87
N ASP A 195 1.43 -5.36 18.96
CA ASP A 195 0.58 -4.83 20.02
C ASP A 195 -0.85 -5.40 19.93
N GLU A 196 -1.46 -5.66 21.08
CA GLU A 196 -2.86 -6.07 21.18
C GLU A 196 -3.74 -4.89 21.57
N VAL A 197 -4.81 -4.68 20.80
CA VAL A 197 -5.81 -3.62 21.03
C VAL A 197 -7.21 -4.21 21.07
N THR A 198 -8.15 -3.50 21.67
CA THR A 198 -9.54 -3.92 21.76
C THR A 198 -10.46 -2.98 21.00
N PHE A 199 -11.27 -3.52 20.10
CA PHE A 199 -12.33 -2.81 19.41
C PHE A 199 -13.69 -3.15 19.99
N GLU A 200 -14.56 -2.15 20.16
CA GLU A 200 -15.99 -2.40 20.32
C GLU A 200 -16.64 -2.40 18.93
N VAL A 201 -17.21 -3.53 18.53
CA VAL A 201 -17.73 -3.77 17.18
C VAL A 201 -19.23 -3.96 17.22
N LEU A 202 -19.94 -3.28 16.33
CA LEU A 202 -21.36 -3.52 16.05
C LEU A 202 -21.49 -4.28 14.74
N ARG A 203 -22.13 -5.46 14.79
CA ARG A 203 -22.38 -6.32 13.62
C ARG A 203 -23.87 -6.48 13.39
N TYR A 204 -24.30 -6.40 12.13
CA TYR A 204 -25.70 -6.63 11.76
C TYR A 204 -26.17 -8.02 12.25
N GLY A 205 -27.36 -8.08 12.86
CA GLY A 205 -27.93 -9.29 13.45
C GLY A 205 -27.47 -9.58 14.89
N VAL A 206 -26.45 -8.89 15.40
CA VAL A 206 -26.05 -8.96 16.82
C VAL A 206 -26.68 -7.80 17.58
N ARG A 207 -27.46 -8.10 18.62
CA ARG A 207 -28.27 -7.09 19.34
C ARG A 207 -27.45 -6.06 20.11
N LYS A 208 -26.21 -6.38 20.47
CA LYS A 208 -25.34 -5.51 21.28
C LYS A 208 -23.93 -5.49 20.67
N PRO A 209 -23.22 -4.35 20.74
CA PRO A 209 -21.80 -4.33 20.43
C PRO A 209 -21.04 -5.32 21.31
N PHE A 210 -19.95 -5.86 20.77
CA PHE A 210 -19.08 -6.81 21.46
C PHE A 210 -17.62 -6.42 21.28
N GLU A 211 -16.78 -6.86 22.22
CA GLU A 211 -15.35 -6.60 22.17
C GLU A 211 -14.63 -7.62 21.28
N VAL A 212 -13.72 -7.11 20.45
CA VAL A 212 -12.84 -7.90 19.59
C VAL A 212 -11.41 -7.50 19.91
N LYS A 213 -10.61 -8.46 20.37
CA LYS A 213 -9.17 -8.28 20.51
C LYS A 213 -8.51 -8.46 19.16
N VAL A 214 -7.69 -7.49 18.76
CA VAL A 214 -6.97 -7.47 17.51
C VAL A 214 -5.49 -7.39 17.82
N LYS A 215 -4.73 -8.36 17.35
CA LYS A 215 -3.27 -8.28 17.33
C LYS A 215 -2.85 -7.52 16.08
N LEU A 216 -2.21 -6.37 16.26
CA LEU A 216 -1.81 -5.48 15.17
C LEU A 216 -0.62 -6.06 14.42
N GLN A 217 -0.62 -5.92 13.09
CA GLN A 217 0.51 -6.29 12.24
C GLN A 217 1.03 -5.09 11.44
N GLY A 218 2.25 -5.20 10.92
CA GLY A 218 2.83 -4.20 10.02
C GLY A 218 2.23 -4.25 8.62
N TRP A 219 2.58 -3.29 7.77
CA TRP A 219 2.13 -3.24 6.37
C TRP A 219 2.69 -4.36 5.48
N TYR A 220 3.76 -5.02 5.94
CA TYR A 220 4.42 -6.11 5.24
C TYR A 220 4.90 -7.17 6.23
N GLU A 221 4.54 -8.42 5.99
CA GLU A 221 5.05 -9.56 6.72
C GLU A 221 6.39 -9.99 6.13
N ARG A 222 7.43 -9.90 6.96
CA ARG A 222 8.82 -10.16 6.56
C ARG A 222 9.05 -11.62 6.26
#